data_AF-A0A7J8Y630-F1
#
_entry.id   AF-A0A7J8Y630-F1
#
_cell.length_a   1.000
_cell.length_b   1.000
_cell.length_c   1.000
_cell.angle_alpha   90.00
_cell.angle_beta   90.00
_cell.angle_gamma   90.00
#
_symmetry.space_group_name_H-M   'P 1'
#
loop_
_entity.id
_entity.type
_entity.pdbx_description
1 polymer ?
#
loop_
_entity_poly.entity_id
_entity_poly.type
_entity_poly.pdbx_seq_one_letter_code
_entity_poly.pdbx_strand_id
1 'polypeptide(L)' 'MKSISLLGDCPKLKKLPLNLDSAKGNQVTILGSKDWWATVEWENEATRDAFLPSFRYFPK' A
#
# COMPACT_ATOMS: atom_id res chain seq x y z
N MET A 1 12.74 8.03 5.24
CA MET A 1 11.28 7.82 5.10
C MET A 1 11.01 7.45 3.65
N LYS A 2 10.40 6.28 3.38
CA LYS A 2 10.10 5.84 2.00
C LYS A 2 8.58 5.95 1.82
N SER A 3 8.14 6.96 1.09
CA SER A 3 6.73 7.14 0.73
C SER A 3 6.47 6.53 -0.63
N ILE A 4 5.47 5.66 -0.73
CA ILE A 4 5.02 5.11 -2.01
C ILE A 4 3.71 5.81 -2.36
N SER A 5 3.78 6.68 -3.37
CA SER A 5 2.63 7.41 -3.89
C SER A 5 2.08 6.66 -5.10
N LEU A 6 0.88 6.10 -4.98
CA LEU A 6 0.25 5.29 -6.05
C LEU A 6 -0.87 6.05 -6.78
N LEU A 7 -0.96 7.35 -6.53
CA LEU A 7 -2.03 8.22 -6.99
C LEU A 7 -1.87 8.69 -8.45
N GLY A 8 -0.66 8.64 -9.01
CA GLY A 8 -0.34 9.24 -10.32
C GLY A 8 -0.02 8.23 -11.43
N ASP A 9 0.91 7.31 -11.20
CA ASP A 9 1.60 6.65 -12.33
C ASP A 9 1.21 5.18 -12.57
N CYS A 10 0.55 4.52 -11.61
CA CYS A 10 0.44 3.07 -11.62
C CYS A 10 -0.94 2.52 -11.23
N PRO A 11 -2.03 2.85 -11.96
CA PRO A 11 -3.37 2.33 -11.68
C PRO A 11 -3.49 0.81 -11.83
N LYS A 12 -2.53 0.16 -12.52
CA LYS A 12 -2.46 -1.29 -12.71
C LYS A 12 -1.68 -2.01 -11.60
N LEU A 13 -1.05 -1.28 -10.68
CA LEU A 13 -0.31 -1.88 -9.58
C LEU A 13 -1.29 -2.40 -8.53
N LYS A 14 -1.71 -3.65 -8.72
CA LYS A 14 -2.53 -4.40 -7.77
C LYS A 14 -1.69 -5.10 -6.73
N LYS A 15 -0.45 -5.45 -7.04
CA LYS A 15 0.48 -6.09 -6.10
C LYS A 15 1.54 -5.09 -5.66
N LEU A 16 1.62 -4.84 -4.36
CA LEU A 16 2.65 -3.97 -3.82
C LEU A 16 4.00 -4.71 -3.83
N PRO A 17 5.09 -4.11 -4.35
CA PRO A 17 6.42 -4.70 -4.28
C PRO A 17 7.05 -4.66 -2.87
N LEU A 18 6.23 -4.47 -1.84
CA LEU A 18 6.64 -4.41 -0.44
C LEU A 18 6.55 -5.82 0.14
N ASN A 19 7.65 -6.56 0.16
CA ASN A 19 7.75 -7.66 1.10
C ASN A 19 7.83 -7.08 2.53
N LEU A 20 7.16 -7.74 3.49
CA LEU A 20 7.11 -7.30 4.90
C LEU A 20 8.52 -7.01 5.48
N ASP A 21 9.54 -7.74 4.99
CA ASP A 21 10.92 -7.58 5.44
C ASP A 21 11.60 -6.29 4.94
N SER A 22 11.19 -5.69 3.81
CA SER A 22 11.71 -4.37 3.38
C SER A 22 11.05 -3.21 4.15
N ALA A 23 9.86 -3.46 4.71
CA ALA A 23 9.10 -2.50 5.51
C ALA A 23 9.49 -2.52 7.01
N LYS A 24 10.08 -3.62 7.52
CA LYS A 24 10.59 -3.67 8.90
C LYS A 24 11.59 -2.54 9.15
N GLY A 25 11.23 -1.62 10.04
CA GLY A 25 12.06 -0.48 10.43
C GLY A 25 11.90 0.79 9.58
N ASN A 26 11.17 0.72 8.46
CA ASN A 26 10.88 1.90 7.62
C ASN A 26 9.40 2.28 7.73
N GLN A 27 9.11 3.52 8.12
CA GLN A 27 7.76 4.07 8.03
C GLN A 27 7.37 4.15 6.54
N VAL A 28 6.49 3.25 6.12
CA VAL A 28 5.86 3.24 4.79
C VAL A 28 4.54 3.98 4.90
N THR A 29 4.24 4.82 3.92
CA THR A 29 2.91 5.42 3.76
C THR A 29 2.40 5.08 2.38
N ILE A 30 1.20 4.50 2.31
CA ILE A 30 0.53 4.11 1.08
C ILE A 30 -0.61 5.10 0.84
N LEU A 31 -0.48 5.90 -0.22
CA LEU A 31 -1.50 6.86 -0.63
C LEU A 31 -2.29 6.29 -1.80
N GLY A 32 -3.62 6.18 -1.64
CA GLY A 32 -4.50 5.65 -2.68
C GLY A 32 -5.98 5.84 -2.38
N SER A 33 -6.83 5.53 -3.36
CA SER A 33 -8.28 5.49 -3.16
C SER A 33 -8.70 4.22 -2.42
N LYS A 34 -9.90 4.25 -1.80
CA LYS A 34 -10.48 3.06 -1.15
C LYS A 34 -10.75 1.94 -2.17
N ASP A 35 -11.21 2.30 -3.36
CA ASP A 35 -11.47 1.33 -4.43
C ASP A 35 -10.18 0.64 -4.87
N TRP A 36 -9.10 1.41 -5.02
CA TRP A 36 -7.79 0.84 -5.33
C TRP A 36 -7.34 -0.10 -4.21
N TRP A 37 -7.41 0.32 -2.94
CA TRP A 37 -7.04 -0.50 -1.77
C TRP A 37 -7.80 -1.83 -1.72
N ALA A 38 -9.09 -1.83 -2.06
CA ALA A 38 -9.91 -3.03 -2.14
C ALA A 38 -9.52 -3.97 -3.30
N THR A 39 -8.91 -3.43 -4.36
CA THR A 39 -8.44 -4.20 -5.53
C THR A 39 -6.99 -4.68 -5.41
N VAL A 40 -6.28 -4.28 -4.34
CA VAL A 40 -4.91 -4.73 -4.07
C VAL A 40 -4.91 -6.24 -3.81
N GLU A 41 -4.08 -6.96 -4.55
CA GLU A 41 -3.78 -8.37 -4.35
C GLU A 41 -2.73 -8.49 -3.24
N TRP A 42 -3.22 -8.80 -2.05
CA TRP A 42 -2.39 -9.05 -0.87
C TRP A 42 -1.86 -10.47 -0.88
N GLU A 43 -0.63 -10.67 -0.43
CA GLU A 43 -0.02 -12.02 -0.31
C GLU A 43 -0.79 -12.90 0.70
N ASN A 44 -1.24 -12.30 1.80
CA ASN A 44 -2.15 -12.89 2.76
C ASN A 44 -2.88 -11.78 3.54
N GLU A 45 -3.92 -12.14 4.31
CA GLU A 45 -4.65 -11.17 5.13
C GLU A 45 -3.77 -10.52 6.19
N ALA A 46 -2.81 -11.25 6.77
CA ALA A 46 -1.86 -10.71 7.73
C ALA A 46 -1.02 -9.57 7.16
N THR A 47 -0.68 -9.63 5.87
CA THR A 47 0.05 -8.59 5.15
C THR A 47 -0.82 -7.36 4.95
N ARG A 48 -2.09 -7.55 4.53
CA ARG A 48 -3.06 -6.45 4.46
C ARG A 48 -3.17 -5.74 5.80
N ASP A 49 -3.29 -6.50 6.88
CA ASP A 49 -3.51 -5.95 8.21
C ASP A 49 -2.27 -5.26 8.77
N ALA A 50 -1.07 -5.75 8.43
CA ALA A 50 0.19 -5.07 8.76
C ALA A 50 0.35 -3.71 8.05
N PHE A 51 -0.24 -3.55 6.85
CA PHE A 51 -0.18 -2.31 6.08
C PHE A 51 -1.39 -1.38 6.26
N LEU A 52 -2.48 -1.84 6.90
CA LEU A 52 -3.63 -1.01 7.26
C LEU A 52 -3.26 0.32 7.96
N PRO A 53 -2.41 0.34 9.01
CA PRO A 53 -2.04 1.60 9.67
C PRO A 53 -1.23 2.54 8.78
N SER A 54 -0.59 2.00 7.74
CA SER A 54 0.22 2.74 6.76
C SER A 54 -0.63 3.32 5.62
N PHE A 55 -1.89 2.89 5.47
CA PHE A 55 -2.79 3.39 4.44
C PHE A 55 -3.31 4.79 4.79
N ARG A 56 -3.21 5.69 3.83
CA ARG A 56 -3.75 7.04 3.88
C ARG A 56 -4.67 7.22 2.69
N TYR A 57 -5.96 7.35 2.99
CA TYR A 57 -6.95 7.68 1.98
C TYR A 57 -6.64 9.05 1.38
N PHE A 58 -6.59 9.10 0.05
CA PHE A 58 -6.50 10.35 -0.67
C PHE A 58 -7.73 10.43 -1.60
N PRO A 59 -8.65 11.39 -1.38
CA PRO A 59 -9.77 11.62 -2.27
C PRO A 59 -9.24 12.08 -3.65
N LYS A 60 -9.82 11.52 -4.71
CA LYS A 60 -9.48 11.85 -6.10
C LYS A 60 -10.09 13.18 -6.50
#